data_AF-A0A1Q7X6R2-F1
#
_entry.id   AF-A0A1Q7X6R2-F1
#
_cell.length_a   1.000
_cell.length_b   1.000
_cell.length_c   1.000
_cell.angle_alpha   90.00
_cell.angle_beta   90.00
_cell.angle_gamma   90.00
#
_symmetry.space_group_name_H-M   'P 1'
#
loop_
_entity.id
_entity.type
_entity.pdbx_description
1 polymer ?
#
loop_
_entity_poly.entity_id
_entity_poly.type
_entity_poly.pdbx_seq_one_letter_code
_entity_poly.pdbx_strand_id
1 'polypeptide(L)'
;MADEVGETLYDLYRRGTSLLEAGDFAPATVPLSKAARMAPEKSSIREALGRAYFHSRRYAEAAREFEAVVERYPVNDFAHFCLGRALTLTGQRDRARRHLAIAANLRPERDDYRIYRQRLARSR
;
A
#
# COMPACT_ATOMS: atom_id res chain seq x y z
N MET A 1 36.40 -8.61 -16.81
CA MET A 1 35.36 -7.60 -17.07
C MET A 1 34.44 -7.66 -15.88
N ALA A 2 34.43 -6.59 -15.08
CA ALA A 2 33.81 -6.56 -13.76
C ALA A 2 32.29 -6.74 -13.83
N ASP A 3 31.77 -7.52 -12.89
CA ASP A 3 30.36 -7.83 -12.65
C ASP A 3 29.46 -6.58 -12.59
N GLU A 4 28.77 -6.24 -13.68
CA GLU A 4 27.49 -5.52 -13.59
C GLU A 4 26.38 -6.55 -13.35
N VAL A 5 26.38 -7.18 -12.18
CA VAL A 5 25.21 -7.94 -11.72
C VAL A 5 24.16 -6.91 -11.29
N GLY A 6 23.33 -6.49 -12.25
CA GLY A 6 22.16 -5.67 -11.95
C GLY A 6 21.32 -6.32 -10.85
N GLU A 7 20.88 -5.52 -9.85
CA GLU A 7 20.06 -6.02 -8.74
C GLU A 7 18.85 -6.79 -9.30
N THR A 8 18.69 -8.06 -8.93
CA THR A 8 17.57 -8.89 -9.40
C THR A 8 16.25 -8.41 -8.80
N LEU A 9 15.12 -8.75 -9.42
CA LEU A 9 13.79 -8.47 -8.85
C LEU A 9 13.68 -9.02 -7.42
N TYR A 10 14.23 -10.21 -7.18
CA TYR A 10 14.23 -10.85 -5.88
C TYR A 10 15.06 -10.06 -4.86
N ASP A 11 16.27 -9.62 -5.22
CA ASP A 11 17.13 -8.84 -4.34
C ASP A 11 16.52 -7.48 -3.98
N LEU A 12 15.94 -6.80 -4.97
CA LEU A 12 15.24 -5.54 -4.77
C LEU A 12 14.04 -5.72 -3.83
N TYR A 13 13.21 -6.72 -4.09
CA TYR A 13 12.06 -6.98 -3.23
C TYR A 13 12.48 -7.32 -1.80
N ARG A 14 13.43 -8.25 -1.63
CA ARG A 14 13.95 -8.69 -0.32
C ARG A 14 14.56 -7.54 0.48
N ARG A 15 15.38 -6.70 -0.16
CA ARG A 15 15.96 -5.51 0.49
C ARG A 15 14.87 -4.52 0.90
N GLY A 16 13.91 -4.28 0.02
CA GLY A 16 12.78 -3.41 0.28
C GLY A 16 11.91 -3.85 1.45
N THR A 17 11.58 -5.15 1.51
CA THR A 17 10.81 -5.71 2.63
C THR A 17 11.59 -5.71 3.93
N SER A 18 12.90 -5.98 3.89
CA SER A 18 13.76 -5.89 5.07
C SER A 18 13.80 -4.48 5.66
N LEU A 19 13.91 -3.45 4.81
CA LEU A 19 13.84 -2.05 5.25
C LEU A 19 12.46 -1.69 5.82
N LEU A 20 11.37 -2.22 5.25
CA LEU A 20 10.02 -2.05 5.80
C LEU A 20 9.89 -2.65 7.21
N GLU A 21 10.44 -3.84 7.42
CA GLU A 21 10.42 -4.53 8.71
C GLU A 21 11.28 -3.80 9.75
N ALA A 22 12.40 -3.21 9.33
CA ALA A 22 13.24 -2.37 10.16
C ALA A 22 12.63 -1.00 10.51
N GLY A 23 11.53 -0.60 9.85
CA GLY A 23 10.91 0.71 10.01
C GLY A 23 11.55 1.82 9.17
N ASP A 24 12.52 1.48 8.32
CA ASP A 24 13.20 2.38 7.40
C ASP A 24 12.35 2.65 6.15
N PHE A 25 11.18 3.25 6.37
CA PHE A 25 10.13 3.35 5.36
C PHE A 25 10.53 4.16 4.14
N ALA A 26 11.19 5.31 4.33
CA ALA A 26 11.63 6.14 3.20
C ALA A 26 12.73 5.44 2.37
N PRO A 27 13.80 4.89 2.97
CA PRO A 27 14.75 4.05 2.26
C PRO A 27 14.11 2.85 1.53
N ALA A 28 13.12 2.19 2.13
CA ALA A 28 12.44 1.04 1.54
C ALA A 28 11.79 1.37 0.17
N THR A 29 11.36 2.62 -0.05
CA THR A 29 10.75 3.03 -1.33
C THR A 29 11.69 2.88 -2.52
N VAL A 30 13.01 2.98 -2.32
CA VAL A 30 13.99 2.94 -3.41
C VAL A 30 14.06 1.55 -4.07
N PRO A 31 14.38 0.46 -3.36
CA PRO A 31 14.42 -0.86 -3.97
C PRO A 31 13.01 -1.34 -4.37
N LEU A 32 11.96 -1.01 -3.61
CA LEU A 32 10.59 -1.40 -3.95
C LEU A 32 10.07 -0.71 -5.22
N SER A 33 10.43 0.56 -5.47
CA SER A 33 10.04 1.25 -6.71
C SER A 33 10.78 0.73 -7.94
N LYS A 34 12.05 0.30 -7.79
CA LYS A 34 12.75 -0.45 -8.85
C LYS A 34 12.07 -1.78 -9.13
N ALA A 35 11.75 -2.56 -8.08
CA ALA A 35 11.05 -3.84 -8.21
C ALA A 35 9.67 -3.68 -8.88
N ALA A 36 8.90 -2.66 -8.51
CA ALA A 36 7.58 -2.39 -9.09
C ALA A 36 7.65 -1.98 -10.56
N ARG A 37 8.76 -1.36 -11.01
CA ARG A 37 8.99 -1.08 -12.44
C ARG A 37 9.35 -2.33 -13.23
N MET A 38 10.06 -3.28 -12.61
CA MET A 38 10.44 -4.54 -13.25
C MET A 38 9.28 -5.53 -13.35
N ALA A 39 8.36 -5.51 -12.37
CA ALA A 39 7.22 -6.42 -12.33
C ALA A 39 5.93 -5.67 -11.95
N PRO A 40 5.41 -4.80 -12.85
CA PRO A 40 4.26 -3.94 -12.57
C PRO A 40 2.95 -4.70 -12.28
N GLU A 41 2.87 -5.98 -12.61
CA GLU A 41 1.74 -6.87 -12.37
C GLU A 41 1.79 -7.57 -11.00
N LYS A 42 2.91 -7.51 -10.28
CA LYS A 42 3.08 -8.18 -8.99
C LYS A 42 2.50 -7.34 -7.86
N SER A 43 1.28 -7.66 -7.45
CA SER A 43 0.60 -6.92 -6.38
C SER A 43 1.28 -7.01 -5.01
N SER A 44 2.05 -8.06 -4.70
CA SER A 44 2.83 -8.12 -3.45
C SER A 44 3.90 -7.02 -3.39
N ILE A 45 4.54 -6.71 -4.53
CA ILE A 45 5.55 -5.65 -4.65
C ILE A 45 4.88 -4.28 -4.53
N ARG A 46 3.74 -4.09 -5.21
CA ARG A 46 2.96 -2.86 -5.09
C ARG A 46 2.42 -2.63 -3.69
N GLU A 47 1.93 -3.67 -3.03
CA GLU A 47 1.45 -3.57 -1.64
C GLU A 47 2.59 -3.18 -0.70
N ALA A 48 3.77 -3.81 -0.82
CA ALA A 48 4.95 -3.44 -0.05
C ALA A 48 5.35 -1.97 -0.33
N LEU A 49 5.40 -1.54 -1.59
CA LEU A 49 5.72 -0.17 -1.96
C LEU A 49 4.68 0.82 -1.39
N GLY A 50 3.40 0.49 -1.48
CA GLY A 50 2.30 1.28 -0.91
C GLY A 50 2.43 1.43 0.61
N ARG A 51 2.80 0.35 1.32
CA ARG A 51 3.11 0.39 2.75
C ARG A 51 4.30 1.32 3.05
N ALA A 52 5.38 1.21 2.27
CA ALA A 52 6.56 2.05 2.44
C ALA A 52 6.21 3.54 2.29
N TYR A 53 5.49 3.88 1.22
CA TYR A 53 5.00 5.24 0.99
C TYR A 53 4.07 5.72 2.11
N PHE A 54 3.13 4.87 2.55
CA PHE A 54 2.18 5.24 3.59
C PHE A 54 2.91 5.60 4.90
N HIS A 55 3.83 4.75 5.33
CA HIS A 55 4.57 4.96 6.57
C HIS A 55 5.60 6.09 6.45
N SER A 56 6.12 6.38 5.25
CA SER A 56 6.95 7.56 4.98
C SER A 56 6.12 8.83 4.72
N ARG A 57 4.82 8.86 5.06
CA ARG A 57 3.87 9.99 4.88
C ARG A 57 3.65 10.45 3.43
N ARG A 58 4.02 9.63 2.46
CA ARG A 58 3.84 9.85 1.01
C ARG A 58 2.49 9.29 0.57
N TYR A 59 1.41 9.87 1.11
CA TYR A 59 0.07 9.29 1.04
C TYR A 59 -0.51 9.25 -0.38
N ALA A 60 -0.16 10.21 -1.23
CA ALA A 60 -0.61 10.24 -2.62
C ALA A 60 0.00 9.08 -3.43
N GLU A 61 1.30 8.82 -3.28
CA GLU A 61 1.94 7.66 -3.92
C GLU A 61 1.43 6.34 -3.32
N ALA A 62 1.23 6.28 -2.00
CA ALA A 62 0.65 5.10 -1.37
C ALA A 62 -0.73 4.76 -1.94
N ALA A 63 -1.60 5.76 -2.12
CA ALA A 63 -2.92 5.57 -2.71
C ALA A 63 -2.84 4.98 -4.12
N ARG A 64 -1.91 5.45 -4.96
CA ARG A 64 -1.72 4.92 -6.33
C ARG A 64 -1.32 3.45 -6.32
N GLU A 65 -0.41 3.05 -5.44
CA GLU A 65 0.02 1.65 -5.36
C GLU A 65 -1.10 0.73 -4.85
N PHE A 66 -1.85 1.16 -3.82
CA PHE A 66 -2.98 0.38 -3.34
C PHE A 66 -4.14 0.33 -4.34
N GLU A 67 -4.35 1.40 -5.12
CA GLU A 67 -5.33 1.43 -6.23
C GLU A 67 -5.02 0.35 -7.27
N ALA A 68 -3.76 0.26 -7.71
CA ALA A 68 -3.32 -0.80 -8.62
C ALA A 68 -3.49 -2.22 -8.02
N VAL A 69 -3.34 -2.38 -6.70
CA VAL A 69 -3.60 -3.67 -6.03
C VAL A 69 -5.07 -4.02 -6.05
N VAL A 70 -5.98 -3.09 -5.73
CA VAL A 70 -7.43 -3.38 -5.71
C VAL A 70 -8.03 -3.54 -7.10
N GLU A 71 -7.47 -2.88 -8.13
CA GLU A 71 -7.85 -3.11 -9.53
C GLU A 71 -7.56 -4.55 -9.97
N ARG A 72 -6.43 -5.11 -9.52
CA ARG A 72 -6.04 -6.49 -9.85
C ARG A 72 -6.69 -7.53 -8.95
N TYR A 73 -6.83 -7.22 -7.66
CA TYR A 73 -7.37 -8.09 -6.63
C TYR A 73 -8.47 -7.38 -5.84
N PRO A 74 -9.70 -7.28 -6.39
CA PRO A 74 -10.81 -6.54 -5.78
C PRO A 74 -11.30 -7.08 -4.43
N VAL A 75 -10.85 -8.27 -4.03
CA VAL A 75 -11.21 -8.92 -2.76
C VAL A 75 -10.09 -8.82 -1.72
N ASN A 76 -9.02 -8.06 -1.99
CA ASN A 76 -7.95 -7.80 -1.01
C ASN A 76 -8.42 -6.74 0.01
N ASP A 77 -8.94 -7.21 1.15
CA ASP A 77 -9.46 -6.35 2.21
C ASP A 77 -8.40 -5.36 2.75
N PHE A 78 -7.14 -5.80 2.86
CA PHE A 78 -6.05 -5.01 3.38
C PHE A 78 -5.69 -3.85 2.44
N ALA A 79 -5.65 -4.10 1.12
CA ALA A 79 -5.43 -3.06 0.13
C ALA A 79 -6.56 -2.03 0.12
N HIS A 80 -7.82 -2.47 0.23
CA HIS A 80 -8.96 -1.56 0.39
C HIS A 80 -8.84 -0.70 1.66
N PHE A 81 -8.44 -1.29 2.78
CA PHE A 81 -8.25 -0.56 4.03
C PHE A 81 -7.14 0.49 3.91
N CYS A 82 -5.98 0.10 3.41
CA CYS A 82 -4.82 0.98 3.24
C CYS A 82 -5.10 2.12 2.24
N LEU A 83 -5.77 1.82 1.13
CA LEU A 83 -6.25 2.83 0.17
C LEU A 83 -7.21 3.81 0.84
N GLY A 84 -8.20 3.32 1.59
CA GLY A 84 -9.13 4.15 2.33
C GLY A 84 -8.46 5.11 3.32
N ARG A 85 -7.41 4.64 4.02
CA ARG A 85 -6.61 5.47 4.92
C ARG A 85 -5.79 6.51 4.16
N ALA A 86 -5.12 6.13 3.09
CA ALA A 86 -4.33 7.05 2.26
C ALA A 86 -5.20 8.15 1.64
N LEU A 87 -6.40 7.78 1.15
CA LEU A 87 -7.38 8.72 0.61
C LEU A 87 -7.92 9.68 1.67
N THR A 88 -8.11 9.22 2.91
CA THR A 88 -8.52 10.09 4.03
C THR A 88 -7.47 11.17 4.29
N LEU A 89 -6.19 10.79 4.30
CA LEU A 89 -5.06 11.67 4.57
C LEU A 89 -4.74 12.64 3.41
N THR A 90 -5.25 12.34 2.22
CA THR A 90 -5.17 13.22 1.03
C THR A 90 -6.46 14.01 0.78
N GLY A 91 -7.42 13.98 1.71
CA GLY A 91 -8.66 14.76 1.63
C GLY A 91 -9.75 14.17 0.73
N GLN A 92 -9.52 13.01 0.10
CA GLN A 92 -10.47 12.34 -0.80
C GLN A 92 -11.50 11.51 -0.02
N ARG A 93 -12.24 12.16 0.90
CA ARG A 93 -13.09 11.48 1.90
C ARG A 93 -14.17 10.59 1.28
N ASP A 94 -14.79 10.98 0.17
CA ASP A 94 -15.83 10.18 -0.47
C ASP A 94 -15.31 8.86 -1.03
N ARG A 95 -14.13 8.88 -1.68
CA ARG A 95 -13.45 7.67 -2.14
C ARG A 95 -13.02 6.82 -0.95
N ALA A 96 -12.43 7.45 0.06
CA ALA A 96 -11.99 6.77 1.28
C ALA A 96 -13.14 6.00 1.95
N ARG A 97 -14.33 6.62 2.07
CA ARG A 97 -15.51 5.99 2.66
C ARG A 97 -15.92 4.72 1.94
N ARG A 98 -15.86 4.71 0.61
CA ARG A 98 -16.18 3.53 -0.20
C ARG A 98 -15.20 2.39 0.07
N HIS A 99 -13.89 2.65 -0.01
CA HIS A 99 -12.90 1.59 0.21
C HIS A 99 -12.88 1.07 1.65
N LEU A 100 -13.04 1.93 2.66
CA LEU A 100 -13.17 1.48 4.06
C LEU A 100 -14.44 0.66 4.30
N ALA A 101 -15.54 0.97 3.60
CA ALA A 101 -16.75 0.16 3.67
C ALA A 101 -16.56 -1.23 3.05
N ILE A 102 -15.88 -1.31 1.90
CA ILE A 102 -15.54 -2.59 1.26
C ILE A 102 -14.66 -3.43 2.19
N ALA A 103 -13.57 -2.87 2.73
CA ALA A 103 -12.69 -3.59 3.65
C ALA A 103 -13.46 -4.15 4.87
N ALA A 104 -14.30 -3.33 5.50
CA ALA A 104 -15.11 -3.74 6.66
C ALA A 104 -16.18 -4.79 6.32
N ASN A 105 -16.66 -4.83 5.07
CA ASN A 105 -17.61 -5.84 4.62
C ASN A 105 -16.92 -7.17 4.25
N LEU A 106 -15.70 -7.10 3.69
CA LEU A 106 -14.88 -8.29 3.40
C LEU A 106 -14.38 -8.98 4.68
N ARG A 107 -14.09 -8.20 5.74
CA ARG A 107 -13.66 -8.69 7.06
C ARG A 107 -14.42 -8.04 8.22
N PRO A 108 -15.67 -8.43 8.49
CA PRO A 108 -16.47 -7.87 9.59
C PRO A 108 -15.87 -8.06 10.99
N GLU A 109 -15.06 -9.11 11.16
CA GLU A 109 -14.33 -9.46 12.38
C GLU A 109 -13.17 -8.50 12.70
N ARG A 110 -12.70 -7.71 11.72
CA ARG A 110 -11.63 -6.72 11.89
C ARG A 110 -12.19 -5.41 12.46
N ASP A 111 -12.13 -5.29 13.79
CA ASP A 111 -12.59 -4.10 14.51
C ASP A 111 -11.91 -2.80 14.03
N ASP A 112 -10.62 -2.87 13.67
CA ASP A 112 -9.87 -1.74 13.13
C ASP A 112 -10.53 -1.18 11.87
N TYR A 113 -10.93 -2.03 10.93
CA TYR A 113 -11.61 -1.58 9.70
C TYR A 113 -12.94 -0.89 10.00
N ARG A 114 -13.72 -1.48 10.92
CA ARG A 114 -15.01 -0.92 11.37
C ARG A 114 -14.84 0.46 12.02
N ILE A 115 -13.85 0.60 12.90
CA ILE A 115 -13.55 1.86 13.60
C ILE A 115 -13.17 2.95 12.61
N TYR A 116 -12.28 2.69 11.65
CA TYR A 116 -11.89 3.68 10.64
C TYR A 116 -13.07 4.12 9.78
N ARG A 117 -13.93 3.19 9.37
CA ARG A 117 -15.17 3.51 8.63
C ARG A 117 -16.09 4.44 9.43
N GLN A 118 -16.31 4.15 10.71
CA GLN A 118 -17.19 4.95 11.58
C GLN A 118 -16.63 6.34 11.85
N ARG A 119 -15.32 6.45 12.10
CA ARG A 119 -14.65 7.75 12.30
C ARG A 119 -14.85 8.67 11.11
N LEU A 120 -14.69 8.14 9.89
CA LEU A 120 -14.85 8.94 8.68
C LEU A 120 -16.31 9.35 8.44
N ALA A 121 -17.29 8.52 8.82
CA ALA A 121 -18.71 8.83 8.71
C ALA A 121 -19.18 9.94 9.66
N ARG A 122 -18.49 10.12 10.80
CA ARG A 122 -18.84 11.13 11.82
C ARG A 122 -18.20 12.50 11.57
N SER A 123 -17.20 12.60 10.70
CA SER A 123 -16.51 13.87 10.39
C SER A 123 -17.24 14.73 9.35
N ARG A 124 -18.57 14.84 9.46
CA ARG A 124 -19.38 15.72 8.60
C ARG A 124 -19.32 17.15 9.08
#